data_AF-A0A2D4KJ41-F1
#
_entry.id   AF-A0A2D4KJ41-F1
#
_cell.length_a   1.000
_cell.length_b   1.000
_cell.length_c   1.000
_cell.angle_alpha   90.00
_cell.angle_beta   90.00
_cell.angle_gamma   90.00
#
_symmetry.space_group_name_H-M   'P 1'
#
loop_
_entity.id
_entity.type
_entity.pdbx_description
1 polymer ?
#
loop_
_entity_poly.entity_id
_entity_poly.type
_entity_poly.pdbx_seq_one_letter_code
_entity_poly.pdbx_strand_id
1 'polypeptide(L)'
;TWGSRGTNLRGWADRCLQFRRLSGRNKMAAAEEDTELRDLLVQTLETSGVLNKIKAELRAAVFLALEEQEKVENKTPLVNESLKKFLSTKDGRLVASLVAEFLQFFNLDFTLAVFQPESSTSNGLEPRESLAQDLGILEPKAPVDGPLLLEVVRRCQQKKGFSNSGDVRLLTS
;
A
#
# COMPACT_ATOMS: atom_id res chain seq x y z
N THR A 1 -64.28 39.69 -42.17
CA THR A 1 -64.18 40.07 -40.74
C THR A 1 -62.82 39.61 -40.24
N TRP A 2 -61.88 40.55 -40.13
CA TRP A 2 -60.52 40.27 -39.65
C TRP A 2 -60.55 40.06 -38.14
N GLY A 3 -60.38 38.82 -37.69
CA GLY A 3 -60.32 38.45 -36.28
C GLY A 3 -58.87 38.33 -35.81
N SER A 4 -58.45 39.27 -34.97
CA SER A 4 -57.17 39.30 -34.24
C SER A 4 -56.85 37.96 -33.56
N ARG A 5 -55.87 37.21 -34.07
CA ARG A 5 -55.15 36.22 -33.26
C ARG A 5 -54.01 36.93 -32.55
N GLY A 6 -54.32 37.48 -31.37
CA GLY A 6 -53.30 37.94 -30.45
C GLY A 6 -52.39 36.77 -30.07
N THR A 7 -51.13 36.84 -30.48
CA THR A 7 -50.10 35.90 -30.03
C THR A 7 -49.94 36.06 -28.53
N ASN A 8 -50.34 35.06 -27.74
CA ASN A 8 -50.21 35.05 -26.29
C ASN A 8 -48.71 34.96 -25.92
N LEU A 9 -48.06 36.13 -25.89
CA LEU A 9 -46.64 36.31 -25.57
C LEU A 9 -46.29 35.76 -24.18
N ARG A 10 -47.24 35.77 -23.22
CA ARG A 10 -47.05 35.20 -21.88
C ARG A 10 -46.91 33.67 -21.93
N GLY A 11 -47.76 33.00 -22.73
CA GLY A 11 -47.69 31.55 -22.93
C GLY A 11 -46.47 31.07 -23.74
N TRP A 12 -45.79 31.96 -24.47
CA TRP A 12 -44.48 31.69 -25.07
C TRP A 12 -43.35 31.84 -24.05
N ALA A 13 -43.40 32.89 -23.21
CA ALA A 13 -42.44 33.09 -22.13
C ALA A 13 -42.44 31.94 -21.12
N ASP A 14 -43.61 31.46 -20.70
CA ASP A 14 -43.73 30.33 -19.76
C ASP A 14 -43.16 29.03 -20.34
N ARG A 15 -43.40 28.75 -21.62
CA ARG A 15 -42.83 27.57 -22.30
C ARG A 15 -41.31 27.64 -22.42
N CYS A 16 -40.74 28.81 -22.70
CA CYS A 16 -39.29 29.01 -22.71
C CYS A 16 -38.67 28.81 -21.32
N LEU A 17 -39.32 29.31 -20.26
CA LEU A 17 -38.87 29.10 -18.88
C LEU A 17 -38.97 27.63 -18.46
N GLN A 18 -40.03 26.93 -18.87
CA GLN A 18 -40.22 25.51 -18.58
C GLN A 18 -39.21 24.64 -19.35
N PHE A 19 -38.91 24.94 -20.61
CA PHE A 19 -37.85 24.25 -21.38
C PHE A 19 -36.46 24.51 -20.79
N ARG A 20 -36.16 25.74 -20.37
CA ARG A 20 -34.89 26.06 -19.68
C ARG A 20 -34.76 25.31 -18.35
N ARG A 21 -35.85 25.21 -17.57
CA ARG A 21 -35.89 24.46 -16.30
C ARG A 21 -35.74 22.95 -16.52
N LEU A 22 -36.41 22.39 -17.53
CA LEU A 22 -36.29 20.99 -17.91
C LEU A 22 -34.88 20.66 -18.44
N SER A 23 -34.30 21.52 -19.29
CA SER A 23 -32.95 21.39 -19.81
C SER A 23 -31.88 21.51 -18.71
N GLY A 24 -32.05 22.42 -17.75
CA GLY A 24 -31.17 22.53 -16.58
C GLY A 24 -31.27 21.33 -15.63
N ARG A 25 -32.49 20.82 -15.39
CA ARG A 25 -32.73 19.63 -14.56
C ARG A 25 -32.16 18.35 -15.19
N ASN A 26 -32.26 18.22 -16.51
CA ASN A 26 -31.69 17.08 -17.23
C ASN A 26 -30.15 17.10 -17.22
N LYS A 27 -29.54 18.29 -17.24
CA LYS A 27 -28.09 18.44 -17.07
C LYS A 27 -27.60 18.09 -15.66
N MET A 28 -28.36 18.44 -14.63
CA MET A 28 -28.02 18.05 -13.25
C MET A 28 -28.16 16.54 -13.03
N ALA A 29 -29.22 15.91 -13.54
CA ALA A 29 -29.38 14.46 -13.45
C ALA A 29 -28.26 13.69 -14.17
N ALA A 30 -27.89 14.15 -15.38
CA ALA A 30 -26.75 13.56 -16.10
C ALA A 30 -25.41 13.78 -15.39
N ALA A 31 -25.23 14.91 -14.69
CA ALA A 31 -24.03 15.17 -13.91
C ALA A 31 -23.96 14.32 -12.63
N GLU A 32 -25.10 14.05 -11.98
CA GLU A 32 -25.15 13.16 -10.81
C GLU A 32 -24.90 11.69 -11.19
N GLU A 33 -25.46 11.22 -12.29
CA GLU A 33 -25.19 9.87 -12.82
C GLU A 33 -23.71 9.70 -13.19
N ASP A 34 -23.09 10.72 -13.79
CA ASP A 34 -21.64 10.75 -14.06
C ASP A 34 -20.81 10.72 -12.77
N THR A 35 -21.25 11.36 -11.68
CA THR A 35 -20.54 11.33 -10.39
C THR A 35 -20.70 9.99 -9.69
N GLU A 36 -21.91 9.42 -9.67
CA GLU A 36 -22.15 8.09 -9.08
C GLU A 36 -21.33 7.02 -9.81
N LEU A 37 -21.26 7.08 -11.14
CA LEU A 37 -20.44 6.19 -11.93
C LEU A 37 -18.95 6.34 -11.61
N ARG A 38 -18.46 7.58 -11.49
CA ARG A 38 -17.06 7.83 -11.12
C ARG A 38 -16.73 7.29 -9.74
N ASP A 39 -17.60 7.51 -8.76
CA ASP A 39 -17.39 7.04 -7.40
C ASP A 39 -17.40 5.50 -7.33
N LEU A 40 -18.32 4.85 -8.05
CA LEU A 40 -18.36 3.39 -8.16
C LEU A 40 -17.09 2.83 -8.83
N LEU A 41 -16.60 3.48 -9.89
CA LEU A 41 -15.34 3.11 -10.53
C LEU A 41 -14.15 3.28 -9.59
N VAL A 42 -14.08 4.38 -8.84
CA VAL A 42 -13.04 4.60 -7.81
C VAL A 42 -13.09 3.49 -6.76
N GLN A 43 -14.27 3.18 -6.22
CA GLN A 43 -14.44 2.14 -5.22
C GLN A 43 -14.02 0.75 -5.74
N THR A 44 -14.35 0.45 -7.01
CA THR A 44 -13.96 -0.79 -7.68
C THR A 44 -12.44 -0.88 -7.87
N LEU A 45 -11.81 0.23 -8.28
CA LEU A 45 -10.35 0.32 -8.45
C LEU A 45 -9.61 0.27 -7.11
N GLU A 46 -10.20 0.77 -6.02
CA GLU A 46 -9.66 0.64 -4.66
C GLU A 46 -9.77 -0.80 -4.15
N THR A 47 -10.93 -1.43 -4.33
CA THR A 47 -11.18 -2.81 -3.88
C THR A 47 -10.33 -3.82 -4.64
N SER A 48 -10.15 -3.62 -5.95
CA SER A 48 -9.25 -4.45 -6.76
C SER A 48 -7.76 -4.21 -6.49
N GLY A 49 -7.41 -3.19 -5.68
CA GLY A 49 -6.03 -2.85 -5.34
C GLY A 49 -5.26 -2.10 -6.43
N VAL A 50 -5.83 -1.91 -7.62
CA VAL A 50 -5.21 -1.18 -8.74
C VAL A 50 -4.87 0.26 -8.34
N LEU A 51 -5.80 0.94 -7.67
CA LEU A 51 -5.55 2.32 -7.22
C LEU A 51 -4.45 2.39 -6.17
N ASN A 52 -4.37 1.39 -5.28
CA ASN A 52 -3.32 1.31 -4.26
C ASN A 52 -1.94 1.06 -4.89
N LYS A 53 -1.90 0.22 -5.94
CA LYS A 53 -0.68 0.00 -6.74
C LYS A 53 -0.18 1.29 -7.38
N ILE A 54 -1.07 2.04 -8.05
CA ILE A 54 -0.73 3.32 -8.67
C ILE A 54 -0.28 4.34 -7.62
N LYS A 55 -0.97 4.43 -6.48
CA LYS A 55 -0.57 5.31 -5.36
C LYS A 55 0.82 4.94 -4.85
N ALA A 56 1.14 3.65 -4.72
CA ALA A 56 2.45 3.18 -4.29
C ALA A 56 3.55 3.48 -5.33
N GLU A 57 3.27 3.24 -6.62
CA GLU A 57 4.14 3.61 -7.74
C GLU A 57 4.46 5.11 -7.74
N LEU A 58 3.44 5.96 -7.58
CA LEU A 58 3.61 7.41 -7.49
C LEU A 58 4.46 7.81 -6.29
N ARG A 59 4.22 7.20 -5.12
CA ARG A 59 5.04 7.45 -3.92
C ARG A 59 6.50 7.05 -4.16
N ALA A 60 6.74 5.90 -4.78
CA ALA A 60 8.09 5.44 -5.14
C ALA A 60 8.75 6.39 -6.14
N ALA A 61 8.05 6.78 -7.21
CA ALA A 61 8.58 7.68 -8.24
C ALA A 61 8.89 9.08 -7.69
N VAL A 62 8.01 9.64 -6.85
CA VAL A 62 8.26 10.93 -6.17
C VAL A 62 9.47 10.80 -5.24
N PHE A 63 9.59 9.70 -4.51
CA PHE A 63 10.72 9.48 -3.63
C PHE A 63 12.04 9.42 -4.42
N LEU A 64 12.10 8.64 -5.50
CA LEU A 64 13.28 8.54 -6.37
C LEU A 64 13.67 9.91 -6.97
N ALA A 65 12.68 10.67 -7.44
CA ALA A 65 12.92 12.01 -7.99
C ALA A 65 13.47 13.00 -6.95
N LEU A 66 13.03 12.89 -5.69
CA LEU A 66 13.55 13.71 -4.59
C LEU A 66 14.98 13.29 -4.19
N GLU A 67 15.28 11.99 -4.14
CA GLU A 67 16.64 11.48 -3.84
C GLU A 67 17.66 11.94 -4.89
N GLU A 68 17.28 11.96 -6.18
CA GLU A 68 18.15 12.44 -7.27
C GLU A 68 18.46 13.94 -7.15
N GLN A 69 17.51 14.75 -6.66
CA GLN A 69 17.73 16.17 -6.37
C GLN A 69 18.56 16.38 -5.07
N GLU A 70 18.38 15.54 -4.06
CA GLU A 70 19.14 15.60 -2.79
C GLU A 70 20.63 15.25 -2.96
N LYS A 71 20.99 14.50 -4.01
CA LYS A 71 22.40 14.29 -4.40
C LYS A 71 23.08 15.58 -4.91
N VAL A 72 22.30 16.56 -5.36
CA VAL A 72 22.80 17.84 -5.91
C VAL A 72 22.80 18.95 -4.84
N GLU A 73 21.88 18.90 -3.87
CA GLU A 73 21.85 19.80 -2.72
C GLU A 73 22.02 18.99 -1.43
N ASN A 74 23.17 19.12 -0.75
CA ASN A 74 23.50 18.51 0.56
C ASN A 74 22.52 18.88 1.71
N LYS A 75 21.23 18.62 1.57
CA LYS A 75 20.25 18.69 2.64
C LYS A 75 20.22 17.33 3.32
N THR A 76 20.24 17.36 4.64
CA THR A 76 20.25 16.17 5.49
C THR A 76 19.02 15.32 5.16
N PRO A 77 19.21 14.01 4.88
CA PRO A 77 18.09 13.09 4.75
C PRO A 77 17.16 13.25 5.96
N LEU A 78 15.86 13.03 5.82
CA LEU A 78 14.99 12.83 6.99
C LEU A 78 15.38 11.50 7.66
N VAL A 79 16.51 11.51 8.36
CA VAL A 79 17.06 10.36 9.04
C VAL A 79 16.24 10.16 10.30
N ASN A 80 15.52 9.05 10.35
CA ASN A 80 14.97 8.57 11.60
C ASN A 80 16.13 8.13 12.48
N GLU A 81 16.56 9.01 13.40
CA GLU A 81 17.69 8.76 14.30
C GLU A 81 17.50 7.51 15.17
N SER A 82 16.26 7.18 15.53
CA SER A 82 15.97 5.95 16.28
C SER A 82 16.22 4.70 15.43
N LEU A 83 15.77 4.72 14.17
CA LEU A 83 16.01 3.65 13.20
C LEU A 83 17.50 3.53 12.88
N LYS A 84 18.20 4.64 12.67
CA LYS A 84 19.65 4.66 12.41
C LYS A 84 20.44 4.00 13.54
N LYS A 85 20.11 4.33 14.79
CA LYS A 85 20.70 3.67 15.97
C LYS A 85 20.37 2.19 16.00
N PHE A 86 19.14 1.80 15.74
CA PHE A 86 18.74 0.40 15.67
C PHE A 86 19.52 -0.38 14.60
N LEU A 87 19.61 0.15 13.38
CA LEU A 87 20.34 -0.44 12.23
C LEU A 87 21.87 -0.43 12.41
N SER A 88 22.41 0.30 13.38
CA SER A 88 23.84 0.20 13.73
C SER A 88 24.19 -1.11 14.42
N THR A 89 23.20 -1.81 14.99
CA THR A 89 23.37 -3.10 15.67
C THR A 89 23.30 -4.27 14.70
N LYS A 90 23.93 -5.39 15.04
CA LYS A 90 23.85 -6.62 14.22
C LYS A 90 22.40 -7.11 14.11
N ASP A 91 21.72 -7.21 15.25
CA ASP A 91 20.34 -7.68 15.32
C ASP A 91 19.38 -6.75 14.58
N GLY A 92 19.59 -5.43 14.65
CA GLY A 92 18.76 -4.47 13.92
C GLY A 92 18.88 -4.60 12.41
N ARG A 93 20.11 -4.82 11.89
CA ARG A 93 20.30 -5.14 10.47
C ARG A 93 19.65 -6.45 10.08
N LEU A 94 19.75 -7.46 10.93
CA LEU A 94 19.13 -8.77 10.70
C LEU A 94 17.60 -8.64 10.59
N VAL A 95 16.97 -7.90 11.49
CA VAL A 95 15.52 -7.62 11.46
C VAL A 95 15.13 -6.87 10.20
N ALA A 96 15.84 -5.79 9.85
CA ALA A 96 15.53 -5.02 8.64
C ALA A 96 15.68 -5.87 7.36
N SER A 97 16.71 -6.72 7.31
CA SER A 97 16.96 -7.62 6.18
C SER A 97 15.89 -8.70 6.07
N LEU A 98 15.41 -9.24 7.19
CA LEU A 98 14.26 -10.15 7.21
C LEU A 98 12.97 -9.51 6.69
N VAL A 99 12.73 -8.23 6.99
CA VAL A 99 11.59 -7.49 6.44
C VAL A 99 11.75 -7.31 4.93
N ALA A 100 12.93 -6.90 4.45
CA ALA A 100 13.17 -6.76 3.02
C ALA A 100 13.05 -8.09 2.26
N GLU A 101 13.56 -9.19 2.82
CA GLU A 101 13.42 -10.53 2.26
C GLU A 101 11.94 -10.93 2.13
N PHE A 102 11.12 -10.65 3.15
CA PHE A 102 9.68 -10.88 3.08
C PHE A 102 9.02 -10.07 1.95
N LEU A 103 9.37 -8.80 1.80
CA LEU A 103 8.84 -7.96 0.71
C LEU A 103 9.25 -8.51 -0.66
N GLN A 104 10.49 -8.97 -0.80
CA GLN A 104 10.99 -9.59 -2.04
C GLN A 104 10.28 -10.92 -2.34
N PHE A 105 10.10 -11.78 -1.33
CA PHE A 105 9.46 -13.09 -1.46
C PHE A 105 8.03 -12.99 -2.02
N PHE A 106 7.30 -11.93 -1.67
CA PHE A 106 5.93 -11.68 -2.15
C PHE A 106 5.84 -10.67 -3.29
N ASN A 107 6.96 -10.30 -3.92
CA ASN A 107 7.00 -9.35 -5.04
C ASN A 107 6.35 -7.98 -4.71
N LEU A 108 6.59 -7.47 -3.51
CA LEU A 108 6.11 -6.17 -3.05
C LEU A 108 7.06 -5.04 -3.49
N ASP A 109 7.35 -4.98 -4.79
CA ASP A 109 8.42 -4.16 -5.37
C ASP A 109 8.26 -2.67 -5.07
N PHE A 110 7.03 -2.14 -5.10
CA PHE A 110 6.78 -0.72 -4.78
C PHE A 110 7.01 -0.40 -3.31
N THR A 111 6.62 -1.32 -2.42
CA THR A 111 6.90 -1.16 -1.00
C THR A 111 8.40 -1.23 -0.74
N LEU A 112 9.10 -2.15 -1.41
CA LEU A 112 10.56 -2.25 -1.30
C LEU A 112 11.27 -0.99 -1.82
N ALA A 113 10.81 -0.43 -2.93
CA ALA A 113 11.37 0.78 -3.54
C ALA A 113 11.21 2.04 -2.66
N VAL A 114 10.20 2.08 -1.79
CA VAL A 114 10.04 3.13 -0.77
C VAL A 114 10.79 2.77 0.50
N PHE A 115 10.72 1.52 0.94
CA PHE A 115 11.32 1.04 2.18
C PHE A 115 12.83 1.26 2.20
N GLN A 116 13.56 0.81 1.18
CA GLN A 116 15.02 0.87 1.16
C GLN A 116 15.58 2.28 1.38
N PRO A 117 15.11 3.31 0.66
CA PRO A 117 15.63 4.64 0.90
C PRO A 117 15.01 5.32 2.14
N GLU A 118 13.76 5.02 2.53
CA GLU A 118 13.17 5.50 3.78
C GLU A 118 13.95 5.00 5.02
N SER A 119 14.45 3.76 4.98
CA SER A 119 15.30 3.20 6.04
C SER A 119 16.78 3.58 5.92
N SER A 120 17.18 4.35 4.91
CA SER A 120 18.58 4.64 4.60
C SER A 120 19.43 3.36 4.42
N THR A 121 18.83 2.29 3.87
CA THR A 121 19.47 0.99 3.61
C THR A 121 19.72 0.77 2.12
N SER A 122 19.93 1.86 1.37
CA SER A 122 20.22 1.82 -0.07
C SER A 122 21.50 1.06 -0.43
N ASN A 123 22.41 0.89 0.53
CA ASN A 123 23.62 0.06 0.38
C ASN A 123 23.34 -1.47 0.37
N GLY A 124 22.07 -1.86 0.39
CA GLY A 124 21.63 -3.26 0.35
C GLY A 124 21.48 -3.85 1.75
N LEU A 125 20.42 -4.65 1.90
CA LEU A 125 20.23 -5.54 3.04
C LEU A 125 20.73 -6.94 2.67
N GLU A 126 21.00 -7.76 3.68
CA GLU A 126 21.61 -9.07 3.49
C GLU A 126 20.72 -9.99 2.63
N PRO A 127 21.31 -10.75 1.68
CA PRO A 127 20.56 -11.67 0.84
C PRO A 127 20.03 -12.86 1.66
N ARG A 128 19.00 -13.53 1.13
CA ARG A 128 18.29 -14.62 1.81
C ARG A 128 19.24 -15.71 2.33
N GLU A 129 20.23 -16.10 1.55
CA GLU A 129 21.18 -17.17 1.91
C GLU A 129 22.05 -16.77 3.11
N SER A 130 22.51 -15.51 3.15
CA SER A 130 23.27 -14.93 4.27
C SER A 130 22.41 -14.90 5.53
N LEU A 131 21.15 -14.47 5.41
CA LEU A 131 20.19 -14.44 6.51
C LEU A 131 19.87 -15.82 7.06
N ALA A 132 19.64 -16.79 6.17
CA ALA A 132 19.37 -18.16 6.56
C ALA A 132 20.56 -18.75 7.33
N GLN A 133 21.78 -18.51 6.85
CA GLN A 133 23.00 -18.94 7.53
C GLN A 133 23.15 -18.29 8.92
N ASP A 134 22.95 -16.97 9.02
CA ASP A 134 23.04 -16.22 10.28
C ASP A 134 22.00 -16.67 11.32
N LEU A 135 20.83 -17.11 10.85
CA LEU A 135 19.74 -17.63 11.70
C LEU A 135 19.84 -19.14 11.96
N GLY A 136 20.84 -19.82 11.39
CA GLY A 136 20.95 -21.28 11.44
C GLY A 136 19.74 -21.99 10.82
N ILE A 137 19.13 -21.40 9.80
CA ILE A 137 18.03 -21.95 9.02
C ILE A 137 18.62 -22.81 7.90
N LEU A 138 18.26 -24.09 7.92
CA LEU A 138 18.60 -25.01 6.83
C LEU A 138 17.51 -24.89 5.77
N GLU A 139 17.85 -24.28 4.64
CA GLU A 139 16.90 -24.15 3.54
C GLU A 139 16.78 -25.47 2.76
N PRO A 140 15.55 -25.93 2.47
CA PRO A 140 15.34 -27.12 1.63
C PRO A 140 15.73 -26.82 0.17
N LYS A 141 16.21 -27.86 -0.54
CA LYS A 141 16.72 -27.74 -1.92
C LYS A 141 15.68 -27.27 -2.97
N ALA A 142 14.38 -27.30 -2.64
CA ALA A 142 13.23 -26.66 -3.31
C ALA A 142 11.94 -27.49 -3.07
N PRO A 143 10.74 -26.88 -3.20
CA PRO A 143 10.46 -25.45 -3.22
C PRO A 143 10.50 -24.87 -1.79
N VAL A 144 10.85 -23.59 -1.69
CA VAL A 144 10.87 -22.84 -0.42
C VAL A 144 9.44 -22.50 -0.02
N ASP A 145 9.00 -23.01 1.13
CA ASP A 145 7.60 -22.95 1.62
C ASP A 145 7.20 -21.57 2.19
N GLY A 146 8.08 -20.57 2.11
CA GLY A 146 7.79 -19.22 2.63
C GLY A 146 9.00 -18.31 2.86
N PRO A 147 8.73 -17.05 3.28
CA PRO A 147 9.77 -16.10 3.69
C PRO A 147 10.49 -16.59 4.96
N LEU A 148 11.73 -16.16 5.18
CA LEU A 148 12.51 -16.56 6.36
C LEU A 148 11.86 -16.17 7.68
N LEU A 149 11.09 -15.08 7.70
CA LEU A 149 10.30 -14.67 8.86
C LEU A 149 9.31 -15.76 9.32
N LEU A 150 8.77 -16.57 8.39
CA LEU A 150 7.88 -17.67 8.75
C LEU A 150 8.64 -18.73 9.56
N GLU A 151 9.85 -19.07 9.14
CA GLU A 151 10.67 -20.07 9.84
C GLU A 151 11.11 -19.58 11.23
N VAL A 152 11.44 -18.30 11.36
CA VAL A 152 11.70 -17.67 12.66
C VAL A 152 10.51 -17.84 13.61
N VAL A 153 9.28 -17.59 13.13
CA VAL A 153 8.06 -17.75 13.94
C VAL A 153 7.84 -19.21 14.32
N ARG A 154 8.00 -20.16 13.39
CA ARG A 154 7.84 -21.61 13.65
C ARG A 154 8.77 -22.09 14.75
N ARG A 155 10.05 -21.69 14.72
CA ARG A 155 11.05 -22.02 15.75
C ARG A 155 10.67 -21.45 17.11
N CYS A 156 10.19 -20.21 17.16
CA CYS A 156 9.72 -19.59 18.41
C CYS A 156 8.53 -20.33 19.02
N GLN A 157 7.61 -20.85 18.20
CA GLN A 157 6.44 -21.62 18.65
C GLN A 157 6.81 -23.03 19.13
N GLN A 158 7.72 -23.72 18.45
CA GLN A 158 8.21 -25.04 18.87
C GLN A 158 8.89 -24.99 20.23
N LYS A 159 9.66 -23.93 20.50
CA LYS A 159 10.32 -23.71 21.79
C LYS A 159 9.31 -23.50 22.94
N LYS A 160 8.14 -22.91 22.67
CA LYS A 160 7.04 -22.80 23.65
C LYS A 160 6.30 -24.12 23.91
N GLY A 161 6.27 -25.04 22.94
CA GLY A 161 5.67 -26.36 23.10
C GLY A 161 6.41 -27.27 24.08
N PHE A 162 7.74 -27.15 24.18
CA PHE A 162 8.56 -27.93 25.10
C PHE A 162 8.46 -27.47 26.57
N SER A 163 8.12 -26.22 26.84
CA SER A 163 8.03 -25.68 28.21
C SER A 163 6.75 -26.05 28.95
N ASN A 164 5.72 -26.58 28.27
CA ASN A 164 4.42 -26.90 28.89
C ASN A 164 4.21 -28.40 29.23
N SER A 165 5.20 -29.26 28.98
CA SER A 165 5.09 -30.72 29.22
C SER A 165 5.93 -31.20 30.41
N GLY A 166 6.26 -30.31 31.36
CA GLY A 166 7.15 -30.57 32.48
C GLY A 166 6.51 -30.73 33.85
N ASP A 167 5.19 -30.55 34.01
CA ASP A 167 4.52 -30.68 35.32
C ASP A 167 3.90 -32.07 35.51
N VAL A 168 4.79 -33.01 35.84
CA VAL A 168 4.65 -34.04 36.87
C VAL A 168 3.32 -34.80 36.95
N ARG A 169 3.24 -35.87 36.15
CA ARG A 169 2.69 -37.16 36.61
C ARG A 169 3.65 -37.75 37.66
N LEU A 170 3.48 -37.46 38.96
CA LEU A 170 3.99 -38.32 40.03
C LEU A 170 3.20 -38.06 41.31
N LEU A 171 2.06 -38.73 41.48
CA LEU A 171 1.57 -39.21 42.78
C LEU A 171 0.70 -40.45 42.54
N THR A 172 1.35 -41.56 42.23
CA THR A 172 0.83 -42.89 42.53
C THR A 172 1.87 -43.59 43.40
N SER A 173 1.66 -43.59 44.72
CA SER A 173 1.86 -44.76 45.58
C SER A 173 1.33 -44.48 46.97
#